data_AF-A0AAV6EGX0-F1
#
_entry.id   AF-A0AAV6EGX0-F1
#
_cell.length_a   1.000
_cell.length_b   1.000
_cell.length_c   1.000
_cell.angle_alpha   90.00
_cell.angle_beta   90.00
_cell.angle_gamma   90.00
#
_symmetry.space_group_name_H-M   'P 1'
#
loop_
_entity.id
_entity.type
_entity.pdbx_description
1 polymer ?
#
loop_
_entity_poly.entity_id
_entity_poly.type
_entity_poly.pdbx_seq_one_letter_code
_entity_poly.pdbx_strand_id
1 'polypeptide(L)'
;MKKAFTMIELVFVIVILGILASLAVPKLAATKTDAEVTKIVVEMKNIFDKIAALSISYPELSAKLNSIDPSSPENFAALMSVLGDDLTISDFKAPGRANEKYPWLAKCFIITYQNGALQVKQSSDTSNLCKTLYAHPTVNEWMTNGVNFSGNRLFKEEK
;
A
#
# COMPACT_ATOMS: atom_id res chain seq x y z
N MET A 1 57.56 14.52 -13.95
CA MET A 1 56.57 15.59 -14.21
C MET A 1 55.18 14.98 -14.18
N LYS A 2 54.31 15.38 -13.23
CA LYS A 2 52.93 14.88 -13.17
C LYS A 2 52.11 15.62 -14.24
N LYS A 3 51.49 14.90 -15.18
CA LYS A 3 50.57 15.50 -16.15
C LYS A 3 49.34 16.00 -15.38
N ALA A 4 49.13 17.32 -15.39
CA ALA A 4 47.90 17.91 -14.91
C ALA A 4 46.79 17.65 -15.94
N PHE A 5 45.58 17.37 -15.45
CA PHE A 5 44.39 17.26 -16.28
C PHE A 5 44.15 18.60 -16.98
N THR A 6 43.88 18.59 -18.28
CA THR A 6 43.69 19.82 -19.04
C THR A 6 42.30 20.40 -18.78
N MET A 7 42.17 21.73 -18.89
CA MET A 7 40.85 22.37 -18.75
C MET A 7 39.84 21.86 -19.80
N ILE A 8 40.30 21.51 -21.00
CA ILE A 8 39.43 21.00 -22.06
C ILE A 8 38.87 19.60 -21.74
N GLU A 9 39.69 18.72 -21.17
CA GLU A 9 39.21 17.40 -20.71
C GLU A 9 38.16 17.54 -19.61
N LEU A 10 38.33 18.51 -18.70
CA LEU A 10 37.37 18.75 -17.62
C LEU A 10 36.01 19.23 -18.13
N VAL A 11 36.01 20.14 -19.11
CA VAL A 11 34.76 20.63 -19.73
C VAL A 11 34.04 19.49 -20.46
N PHE A 12 34.78 18.66 -21.21
CA PHE A 12 34.18 17.54 -21.96
C PHE A 12 33.48 16.54 -21.04
N VAL A 13 34.09 16.23 -19.88
CA VAL A 13 33.51 15.32 -18.88
C VAL A 13 32.20 15.89 -18.31
N ILE A 14 32.16 17.18 -17.96
CA ILE A 14 30.95 17.81 -17.41
C ILE A 14 29.81 17.82 -18.43
N VAL A 15 30.10 18.09 -19.70
CA VAL A 15 29.10 18.08 -20.77
C VAL A 15 28.50 16.68 -20.94
N ILE A 16 29.35 15.64 -21.00
CA ILE A 16 28.88 14.26 -21.12
C ILE A 16 28.02 13.86 -19.91
N LEU A 17 28.48 14.17 -18.68
CA LEU A 17 27.70 13.89 -17.47
C LEU A 17 26.37 14.64 -17.46
N GLY A 18 26.32 15.87 -17.95
CA GLY A 18 25.09 16.65 -18.08
C GLY A 18 24.07 16.00 -19.03
N ILE A 19 24.52 15.53 -20.19
CA ILE A 19 23.66 14.85 -21.17
C ILE A 19 23.14 13.54 -20.58
N LEU A 20 24.02 12.71 -20.03
CA LEU A 20 23.63 11.42 -19.45
C LEU A 20 22.65 11.59 -18.26
N ALA A 21 22.89 12.59 -17.39
CA ALA A 21 22.01 12.87 -16.26
C ALA A 21 20.61 13.29 -16.72
N SER A 22 20.49 14.09 -17.79
CA SER A 22 19.20 14.55 -18.31
C SER A 22 18.27 13.41 -18.74
N LEU A 23 18.86 12.31 -19.24
CA LEU A 23 18.11 11.11 -19.66
C LEU A 23 17.92 10.11 -18.51
N ALA A 24 18.92 9.95 -17.65
CA ALA A 24 18.90 8.96 -16.58
C ALA A 24 17.96 9.36 -15.43
N VAL A 25 17.93 10.64 -15.04
CA VAL A 25 17.17 11.10 -13.86
C VAL A 25 15.66 10.88 -14.00
N PRO A 26 14.98 11.25 -15.12
CA PRO A 26 13.55 11.01 -15.27
C PRO A 26 13.19 9.52 -15.24
N LYS A 27 14.02 8.68 -15.87
CA LYS A 27 13.82 7.23 -15.91
C LYS A 27 13.94 6.61 -14.52
N LEU A 28 14.95 7.02 -13.75
CA LEU A 28 15.14 6.56 -12.38
C LEU A 28 13.98 6.98 -11.47
N ALA A 29 13.47 8.20 -11.61
CA ALA A 29 12.33 8.69 -10.82
C ALA A 29 11.04 7.89 -11.09
N ALA A 30 10.76 7.56 -12.35
CA ALA A 30 9.62 6.71 -12.71
C ALA A 30 9.76 5.30 -12.11
N THR A 31 10.90 4.63 -12.35
CA THR A 31 11.13 3.26 -11.85
C THR A 31 11.10 3.16 -10.31
N LYS A 32 11.55 4.21 -9.61
CA LYS A 32 11.47 4.27 -8.15
C LYS A 32 10.02 4.29 -7.66
N THR A 33 9.17 5.07 -8.32
CA THR A 33 7.75 5.20 -7.97
C THR A 33 7.02 3.87 -8.23
N ASP A 34 7.30 3.22 -9.36
CA ASP A 34 6.70 1.93 -9.71
C ASP A 34 7.12 0.81 -8.73
N ALA A 35 8.39 0.81 -8.30
CA ALA A 35 8.89 -0.11 -7.28
C ALA A 35 8.23 0.13 -5.92
N GLU A 36 8.03 1.41 -5.54
CA GLU A 36 7.31 1.78 -4.32
C GLU A 36 5.86 1.30 -4.35
N VAL A 37 5.15 1.50 -5.46
CA VAL A 37 3.79 0.99 -5.67
C VAL A 37 3.74 -0.53 -5.56
N THR A 38 4.68 -1.24 -6.19
CA THR A 38 4.74 -2.72 -6.12
C THR A 38 4.94 -3.20 -4.69
N LYS A 39 5.84 -2.54 -3.94
CA LYS A 39 6.06 -2.83 -2.51
C LYS A 39 4.77 -2.63 -1.71
N ILE A 40 4.08 -1.51 -1.91
CA ILE A 40 2.82 -1.20 -1.21
C ILE A 40 1.76 -2.27 -1.49
N VAL A 41 1.62 -2.71 -2.75
CA VAL A 41 0.65 -3.76 -3.11
C VAL A 41 0.96 -5.06 -2.39
N VAL A 42 2.23 -5.46 -2.29
CA VAL A 42 2.64 -6.67 -1.55
C VAL A 42 2.36 -6.51 -0.06
N GLU A 43 2.67 -5.35 0.53
CA GLU A 43 2.37 -5.05 1.94
C GLU A 43 0.86 -5.12 2.22
N MET A 44 0.02 -4.50 1.39
CA MET A 44 -1.45 -4.57 1.48
C MET A 44 -1.95 -6.01 1.42
N LYS A 45 -1.45 -6.79 0.45
CA LYS A 45 -1.83 -8.19 0.29
C LYS A 45 -1.51 -8.99 1.56
N ASN A 46 -0.31 -8.81 2.11
CA ASN A 46 0.09 -9.47 3.36
C ASN A 46 -0.82 -9.08 4.53
N ILE A 47 -1.23 -7.80 4.61
CA ILE A 47 -2.18 -7.35 5.63
C ILE A 47 -3.54 -8.04 5.44
N PHE A 48 -4.07 -8.08 4.21
CA PHE A 48 -5.34 -8.74 3.92
C PHE A 48 -5.30 -10.24 4.21
N ASP A 49 -4.22 -10.92 3.87
CA ASP A 49 -4.07 -12.36 4.13
C ASP A 49 -4.03 -12.65 5.64
N LYS A 50 -3.37 -11.78 6.43
CA LYS A 50 -3.39 -11.87 7.90
C LYS A 50 -4.78 -11.64 8.47
N ILE A 51 -5.52 -10.64 7.99
CA ILE A 51 -6.89 -10.38 8.43
C ILE A 51 -7.80 -11.56 8.07
N ALA A 52 -7.64 -12.14 6.88
CA ALA A 52 -8.38 -13.33 6.47
C ALA A 52 -8.13 -14.50 7.43
N ALA A 53 -6.86 -14.79 7.75
CA ALA A 53 -6.49 -15.84 8.69
C ALA A 53 -7.10 -15.60 10.09
N LEU A 54 -7.11 -14.34 10.55
CA LEU A 54 -7.71 -13.97 11.83
C LEU A 54 -9.23 -14.16 11.82
N SER A 55 -9.90 -13.82 10.73
CA SER A 55 -11.35 -13.99 10.59
C SER A 55 -11.81 -15.44 10.65
N ILE A 56 -10.95 -16.39 10.25
CA ILE A 56 -11.21 -17.84 10.38
C ILE A 56 -10.95 -18.30 11.82
N SER A 57 -9.90 -17.77 12.45
CA SER A 57 -9.48 -18.20 13.80
C SER A 57 -10.38 -17.65 14.91
N TYR A 58 -11.03 -16.50 14.68
CA TYR A 58 -11.86 -15.81 15.66
C TYR A 58 -13.28 -15.57 15.11
N PRO A 59 -14.23 -16.51 15.27
CA PRO A 59 -15.59 -16.36 14.73
C PRO A 59 -16.34 -15.16 15.31
N GLU A 60 -16.04 -14.74 16.55
CA GLU A 60 -16.61 -13.55 17.18
C GLU A 60 -16.16 -12.23 16.52
N LEU A 61 -15.06 -12.27 15.75
CA LEU A 61 -14.57 -11.13 14.99
C LEU A 61 -15.61 -10.65 13.98
N SER A 62 -16.25 -11.57 13.25
CA SER A 62 -17.30 -11.22 12.29
C SER A 62 -18.49 -10.52 12.94
N ALA A 63 -18.88 -10.93 14.14
CA ALA A 63 -19.99 -10.33 14.89
C ALA A 63 -19.63 -8.91 15.37
N LYS A 64 -18.41 -8.72 15.87
CA LYS A 64 -17.89 -7.39 16.25
C LYS A 64 -17.73 -6.48 15.03
N LEU A 65 -17.22 -6.98 13.91
CA LEU A 65 -17.05 -6.22 12.67
C LEU A 65 -18.40 -5.77 12.07
N ASN A 66 -19.44 -6.61 12.14
CA ASN A 66 -20.78 -6.26 11.66
C ASN A 66 -21.47 -5.18 12.53
N SER A 67 -20.99 -4.97 13.76
CA SER A 67 -21.50 -3.91 14.65
C SER A 67 -20.84 -2.53 14.43
N ILE A 68 -19.83 -2.46 13.56
CA ILE A 68 -19.14 -1.22 13.20
C ILE A 68 -19.97 -0.50 12.13
N ASP A 69 -20.52 0.67 12.46
CA ASP A 69 -21.32 1.47 11.52
C ASP A 69 -20.46 1.97 10.36
N PRO A 70 -20.63 1.47 9.12
CA PRO A 70 -19.77 1.79 7.98
C PRO A 70 -19.69 3.26 7.56
N SER A 71 -20.54 4.13 8.10
CA SER A 71 -20.57 5.57 7.83
C SER A 71 -19.73 6.41 8.81
N SER A 72 -19.30 5.83 9.93
CA SER A 72 -18.47 6.51 10.93
C SER A 72 -17.01 6.73 10.45
N PRO A 73 -16.44 7.95 10.63
CA PRO A 73 -15.02 8.21 10.39
C PRO A 73 -14.06 7.36 11.26
N GLU A 74 -14.56 6.79 12.35
CA GLU A 74 -13.79 6.00 13.32
C GLU A 74 -13.80 4.49 13.00
N ASN A 75 -14.42 4.07 11.90
CA ASN A 75 -14.51 2.67 11.51
C ASN A 75 -13.18 1.98 11.33
N PHE A 76 -12.19 2.70 10.81
CA PHE A 76 -10.85 2.16 10.69
C PHE A 76 -10.22 1.94 12.07
N ALA A 77 -10.43 2.85 13.03
CA ALA A 77 -9.95 2.68 14.40
C ALA A 77 -10.66 1.52 15.11
N ALA A 78 -11.96 1.33 14.88
CA ALA A 78 -12.73 0.20 15.40
C ALA A 78 -12.30 -1.13 14.75
N LEU A 79 -12.02 -1.16 13.45
CA LEU A 79 -11.45 -2.33 12.77
C LEU A 79 -10.10 -2.69 13.40
N MET A 80 -9.24 -1.69 13.59
CA MET A 80 -7.88 -1.88 14.09
C MET A 80 -7.81 -2.18 15.59
N SER A 81 -8.80 -1.77 16.40
CA SER A 81 -8.88 -2.16 17.81
C SER A 81 -9.28 -3.63 17.97
N VAL A 82 -10.12 -4.16 17.06
CA VAL A 82 -10.50 -5.58 17.11
C VAL A 82 -9.43 -6.48 16.49
N LEU A 83 -8.73 -6.02 15.45
CA LEU A 83 -7.62 -6.76 14.81
C LEU A 83 -6.28 -6.63 15.57
N GLY A 84 -6.07 -5.54 16.31
CA GLY A 84 -4.77 -5.16 16.87
C GLY A 84 -4.34 -5.88 18.14
N ASP A 85 -5.21 -6.69 18.75
CA ASP A 85 -4.81 -7.56 19.87
C ASP A 85 -4.09 -8.83 19.43
N ASP A 86 -4.11 -9.15 18.12
CA ASP A 86 -3.34 -10.24 17.56
C ASP A 86 -1.87 -9.85 17.31
N LEU A 87 -0.94 -10.73 17.70
CA LEU A 87 0.50 -10.49 17.59
C LEU A 87 0.97 -10.31 16.14
N THR A 88 0.24 -10.82 15.15
CA THR A 88 0.63 -10.74 13.74
C THR A 88 0.25 -9.41 13.08
N ILE A 89 -0.65 -8.63 13.71
CA ILE A 89 -1.18 -7.34 13.25
C ILE A 89 -0.98 -6.25 14.33
N SER A 90 -0.09 -6.46 15.30
CA SER A 90 0.15 -5.55 16.43
C SER A 90 0.55 -4.13 16.02
N ASP A 91 1.10 -3.95 14.81
CA ASP A 91 1.40 -2.64 14.23
C ASP A 91 0.16 -1.73 14.14
N PHE A 92 -1.03 -2.34 14.05
CA PHE A 92 -2.30 -1.64 13.93
C PHE A 92 -2.98 -1.37 15.27
N LYS A 93 -2.46 -1.92 16.38
CA LYS A 93 -3.01 -1.71 17.74
C LYS A 93 -3.09 -0.24 18.14
N ALA A 94 -2.20 0.59 17.61
CA ALA A 94 -2.21 2.03 17.84
C ALA A 94 -2.20 2.76 16.48
N PRO A 95 -3.15 3.67 16.21
CA PRO A 95 -3.23 4.39 14.93
C PRO A 95 -1.92 5.10 14.55
N GLY A 96 -1.19 5.64 15.53
CA GLY A 96 0.10 6.29 15.32
C GLY A 96 1.19 5.35 14.77
N ARG A 97 1.26 4.10 15.27
CA ARG A 97 2.25 3.10 14.82
C ARG A 97 1.95 2.59 13.41
N ALA A 98 0.67 2.40 13.11
CA ALA A 98 0.24 2.02 11.77
C ALA A 98 0.57 3.10 10.74
N ASN A 99 0.36 4.37 11.08
CA ASN A 99 0.64 5.50 10.19
C ASN A 99 2.15 5.74 10.02
N GLU A 100 2.96 5.47 11.05
CA GLU A 100 4.42 5.53 10.97
C GLU A 100 4.98 4.43 10.06
N LYS A 101 4.44 3.21 10.17
CA LYS A 101 4.89 2.06 9.37
C LYS A 101 4.34 2.07 7.94
N TYR A 102 3.09 2.49 7.77
CA TYR A 102 2.36 2.50 6.50
C TYR A 102 1.73 3.88 6.24
N PRO A 103 2.54 4.92 5.97
CA PRO A 103 2.03 6.28 5.76
C PRO A 103 1.13 6.40 4.53
N TRP A 104 1.27 5.50 3.56
CA TRP A 104 0.45 5.44 2.35
C TRP A 104 -0.99 4.99 2.62
N LEU A 105 -1.24 4.28 3.73
CA LEU A 105 -2.52 3.63 4.00
C LEU A 105 -3.63 4.64 4.25
N ALA A 106 -3.45 5.53 5.24
CA ALA A 106 -4.42 6.59 5.53
C ALA A 106 -4.39 7.72 4.49
N LYS A 107 -3.26 7.87 3.79
CA LYS A 107 -3.09 8.90 2.76
C LYS A 107 -3.87 8.58 1.49
N CYS A 108 -3.75 7.36 0.97
CA CYS A 108 -4.36 6.96 -0.29
C CYS A 108 -5.70 6.22 -0.12
N PHE A 109 -6.00 5.60 1.03
CA PHE A 109 -7.18 4.76 1.13
C PHE A 109 -8.10 5.11 2.31
N ILE A 110 -9.39 4.94 2.06
CA ILE A 110 -10.44 4.87 3.06
C ILE A 110 -10.95 3.44 3.05
N ILE A 111 -10.66 2.69 4.12
CA ILE A 111 -11.05 1.28 4.23
C ILE A 111 -12.22 1.16 5.20
N THR A 112 -13.32 0.58 4.74
CA THR A 112 -14.49 0.29 5.57
C THR A 112 -14.82 -1.20 5.51
N TYR A 113 -15.44 -1.74 6.55
CA TYR A 113 -15.94 -3.12 6.53
C TYR A 113 -17.45 -3.10 6.33
N GLN A 114 -17.94 -3.82 5.33
CA GLN A 114 -19.37 -3.94 5.01
C GLN A 114 -19.67 -5.35 4.50
N ASN A 115 -20.72 -5.98 5.04
CA ASN A 115 -21.27 -7.25 4.53
C ASN A 115 -20.24 -8.38 4.34
N GLY A 116 -19.27 -8.51 5.24
CA GLY A 116 -18.25 -9.59 5.16
C GLY A 116 -17.03 -9.27 4.29
N ALA A 117 -16.93 -8.06 3.73
CA ALA A 117 -15.82 -7.62 2.89
C ALA A 117 -15.28 -6.25 3.32
N LEU A 118 -13.98 -6.03 3.11
CA LEU A 118 -13.42 -4.67 3.16
C LEU A 118 -13.69 -3.95 1.85
N GLN A 119 -14.28 -2.77 1.96
CA GLN A 119 -14.42 -1.83 0.85
C GLN A 119 -13.23 -0.87 0.90
N VAL A 120 -12.43 -0.89 -0.15
CA VAL A 120 -11.29 0.02 -0.31
C VAL A 120 -11.73 1.16 -1.22
N LYS A 121 -11.79 2.38 -0.69
CA LYS A 121 -12.12 3.58 -1.46
C LYS A 121 -10.90 4.47 -1.58
N GLN A 122 -10.82 5.20 -2.69
CA GLN A 122 -9.81 6.25 -2.86
C GLN A 122 -10.01 7.37 -1.83
N SER A 123 -8.90 7.84 -1.25
CA SER A 123 -8.85 9.07 -0.48
C SER A 123 -8.82 10.29 -1.43
N SER A 124 -9.07 11.49 -0.90
CA SER A 124 -9.02 12.75 -1.66
C SER A 124 -7.61 13.22 -2.02
N ASP A 125 -6.56 12.49 -1.64
CA ASP A 125 -5.17 12.83 -1.94
C ASP A 125 -4.86 12.66 -3.44
N THR A 126 -4.21 13.65 -4.04
CA THR A 126 -3.92 13.72 -5.49
C THR A 126 -2.43 13.53 -5.83
N SER A 127 -1.63 13.07 -4.86
CA SER A 127 -0.21 12.78 -5.07
C SER A 127 0.02 11.74 -6.17
N ASN A 128 1.16 11.85 -6.86
CA ASN A 128 1.52 10.95 -7.95
C ASN A 128 1.54 9.49 -7.49
N LEU A 129 1.97 9.23 -6.25
CA LEU A 129 1.97 7.89 -5.66
C LEU A 129 0.55 7.29 -5.62
N CYS A 130 -0.43 8.00 -5.04
CA CYS A 130 -1.80 7.47 -4.94
C CYS A 130 -2.43 7.27 -6.34
N LYS A 131 -2.18 8.18 -7.29
CA LYS A 131 -2.66 8.03 -8.68
C LYS A 131 -2.10 6.77 -9.34
N THR A 132 -0.78 6.56 -9.25
CA THR A 132 -0.14 5.35 -9.80
C THR A 132 -0.61 4.09 -9.08
N LEU A 133 -0.86 4.18 -7.77
CA LEU A 133 -1.36 3.07 -6.97
C LEU A 133 -2.78 2.65 -7.38
N TYR A 134 -3.69 3.60 -7.60
CA TYR A 134 -5.06 3.31 -8.07
C TYR A 134 -5.08 2.72 -9.48
N ALA A 135 -4.11 3.08 -10.32
CA ALA A 135 -3.96 2.53 -11.67
C ALA A 135 -3.42 1.08 -11.68
N HIS A 136 -2.86 0.60 -10.57
CA HIS A 136 -2.35 -0.78 -10.48
C HIS A 136 -3.52 -1.78 -10.53
N PRO A 137 -3.45 -2.85 -11.37
CA PRO A 137 -4.59 -3.74 -11.62
C PRO A 137 -5.14 -4.41 -10.35
N THR A 138 -4.26 -4.87 -9.47
CA THR A 138 -4.65 -5.50 -8.19
C THR A 138 -5.38 -4.52 -7.25
N VAL A 139 -4.95 -3.25 -7.22
CA VAL A 139 -5.59 -2.25 -6.37
C VAL A 139 -6.95 -1.90 -6.93
N ASN A 140 -7.05 -1.76 -8.26
CA ASN A 140 -8.31 -1.54 -8.94
C ASN A 140 -9.32 -2.68 -8.70
N GLU A 141 -8.85 -3.93 -8.67
CA GLU A 141 -9.67 -5.09 -8.31
C GLU A 141 -10.20 -4.98 -6.88
N TRP A 142 -9.35 -4.62 -5.90
CA TRP A 142 -9.77 -4.43 -4.51
C TRP A 142 -10.75 -3.27 -4.33
N MET A 143 -10.58 -2.19 -5.09
CA MET A 143 -11.51 -1.05 -5.04
C MET A 143 -12.87 -1.37 -5.66
N THR A 144 -12.90 -2.20 -6.70
CA THR A 144 -14.14 -2.53 -7.42
C THR A 144 -14.92 -3.65 -6.73
N ASN A 145 -14.23 -4.72 -6.33
CA ASN A 145 -14.86 -5.93 -5.81
C ASN A 145 -14.89 -5.97 -4.27
N GLY A 146 -14.14 -5.09 -3.62
CA GLY A 146 -13.80 -5.24 -2.21
C GLY A 146 -12.88 -6.43 -1.96
N VAL A 147 -12.43 -6.57 -0.71
CA VAL A 147 -11.62 -7.69 -0.25
C VAL A 147 -12.48 -8.57 0.64
N ASN A 148 -12.98 -9.67 0.08
CA ASN A 148 -13.75 -10.65 0.82
C ASN A 148 -12.81 -11.61 1.56
N PHE A 149 -13.08 -11.81 2.85
CA PHE A 149 -12.34 -12.74 3.72
C PHE A 149 -13.08 -14.06 3.94
N SER A 150 -14.38 -14.09 3.65
CA SER A 150 -15.31 -15.20 3.93
C SER A 150 -15.43 -16.21 2.77
N GLY A 151 -14.53 -16.15 1.79
CA GLY A 151 -14.48 -17.11 0.68
C GLY A 151 -13.32 -18.08 0.88
N ASN A 152 -13.58 -19.38 0.76
CA ASN A 152 -12.59 -20.47 0.68
C ASN A 152 -11.47 -20.14 -0.34
N ARG A 153 -10.47 -19.37 0.08
CA ARG A 153 -9.25 -19.13 -0.71
C ARG A 153 -8.23 -20.26 -0.58
N LEU A 154 -8.51 -21.25 0.27
CA LEU A 154 -7.69 -22.46 0.41
C LEU A 154 -7.99 -23.52 -0.66
N PHE A 155 -9.17 -23.50 -1.28
CA PHE A 155 -9.52 -24.36 -2.39
C PHE A 155 -10.36 -23.58 -3.40
N LYS A 156 -9.69 -22.88 -4.31
CA LYS A 156 -10.34 -22.41 -5.53
C LYS A 156 -10.29 -23.58 -6.50
N GLU A 157 -11.31 -24.44 -6.51
CA GLU A 157 -11.49 -25.36 -7.63
C GLU A 157 -11.74 -24.51 -8.88
N GLU A 158 -10.75 -24.49 -9.77
CA GLU A 158 -10.95 -24.11 -11.16
C GLU A 158 -12.04 -25.00 -11.74
N LYS A 159 -13.00 -24.39 -12.42
CA LYS A 159 -14.00 -25.08 -13.21
C LYS A 159 -13.88 -24.62 -14.65
#